data_AF-B4EQQ0-F1
#
_entry.id   AF-B4EQQ0-F1
#
_cell.length_a   1.000
_cell.length_b   1.000
_cell.length_c   1.000
_cell.angle_alpha   90.00
_cell.angle_beta   90.00
_cell.angle_gamma   90.00
#
_symmetry.space_group_name_H-M   'P 1'
#
loop_
_entity.id
_entity.type
_entity.pdbx_description
1 polymer ?
#
loop_
_entity_poly.entity_id
_entity_poly.type
_entity_poly.pdbx_seq_one_letter_code
_entity_poly.pdbx_strand_id
1 'polypeptide(L)'
;MMSARYELFGEVYDADTRDLYSHLAQAYEQKVRPLCRCRDPEPGVPMYIARFDGRFLIKRMPGTAGQHKLGCDSYDYPPELSGLGDVEGSAIVEDLESGQVTLKFGFALSKGAARKMPEPSGKEPDSIKADSKKLTLRGTLHYLWEQAGLNRWSPAMAGKRSWYVVRKYLLQAAADKQAKRMNLTDMLYIPESFVLDQKDQIQQRRTEHLTHISVSESGEPHFILVIGELKEIATARFGFKLVLKHLPDYGLMLEEATHKRLKDRFEVELELWNALEGTHLMVIATASLSRTGIATVQECSLMLTTEQWIPFDDSSEHALLQALVRRRYVKCLRYNLPSSRPLASAVLTDVEQATALYVVPPSADEAYQTALDALLVDSELDAWIWKPLEGTMPALPDPATNWRKLVAAQAARASQHDAHLPFDGEPPHAGQQGKHDA
;
A
#
# COMPACT_ATOMS: atom_id res chain seq x y z
N MET A 1 2.70 -24.02 0.95
CA MET A 1 3.53 -22.99 0.30
C MET A 1 4.77 -23.70 -0.18
N MET A 2 5.16 -23.59 -1.46
CA MET A 2 6.60 -23.52 -1.67
C MET A 2 6.93 -22.10 -1.24
N SER A 3 7.63 -21.96 -0.12
CA SER A 3 8.15 -20.67 0.28
C SER A 3 9.01 -20.12 -0.87
N ALA A 4 9.15 -18.81 -1.00
CA ALA A 4 10.11 -18.29 -1.97
C ALA A 4 11.50 -18.87 -1.63
N ARG A 5 12.12 -19.59 -2.55
CA ARG A 5 13.45 -20.17 -2.32
C ARG A 5 14.52 -19.21 -2.81
N TYR A 6 15.52 -18.95 -1.99
CA TYR A 6 16.65 -18.10 -2.31
C TYR A 6 17.93 -18.92 -2.30
N GLU A 7 18.77 -18.71 -3.29
CA GLU A 7 20.14 -19.22 -3.30
C GLU A 7 21.10 -18.13 -2.84
N LEU A 8 21.94 -18.45 -1.86
CA LEU A 8 22.95 -17.55 -1.30
C LEU A 8 24.17 -18.39 -0.91
N PHE A 9 25.38 -17.94 -1.27
CA PHE A 9 26.62 -18.71 -1.06
C PHE A 9 26.60 -20.15 -1.62
N GLY A 10 25.82 -20.40 -2.68
CA GLY A 10 25.69 -21.71 -3.32
C GLY A 10 24.75 -22.69 -2.61
N GLU A 11 24.12 -22.27 -1.51
CA GLU A 11 23.09 -23.05 -0.81
C GLU A 11 21.70 -22.47 -1.04
N VAL A 12 20.68 -23.32 -1.01
CA VAL A 12 19.27 -22.92 -1.21
C VAL A 12 18.53 -22.93 0.12
N TYR A 13 17.94 -21.79 0.46
CA TYR A 13 17.16 -21.59 1.67
C TYR A 13 15.69 -21.33 1.31
N ASP A 14 14.79 -21.84 2.16
CA ASP A 14 13.39 -21.41 2.16
C ASP A 14 13.27 -19.99 2.73
N ALA A 15 12.32 -19.21 2.21
CA ALA A 15 11.97 -17.89 2.73
C ALA A 15 11.54 -17.99 4.21
N ASP A 16 11.80 -16.91 4.94
CA ASP A 16 11.44 -16.75 6.36
C ASP A 16 12.12 -17.76 7.32
N THR A 17 13.17 -18.45 6.88
CA THR A 17 13.99 -19.32 7.74
C THR A 17 15.03 -18.52 8.52
N ARG A 18 15.27 -18.89 9.78
CA ARG A 18 16.32 -18.29 10.62
C ARG A 18 17.70 -18.42 9.98
N ASP A 19 17.94 -19.53 9.29
CA ASP A 19 19.19 -19.82 8.61
C ASP A 19 19.45 -18.85 7.46
N LEU A 20 18.44 -18.50 6.66
CA LEU A 20 18.61 -17.45 5.65
C LEU A 20 19.00 -16.12 6.30
N TYR A 21 18.25 -15.71 7.35
CA TYR A 21 18.48 -14.43 8.02
C TYR A 21 19.87 -14.31 8.66
N SER A 22 20.46 -15.39 9.17
CA SER A 22 21.80 -15.35 9.76
C SER A 22 22.91 -15.04 8.75
N HIS A 23 22.68 -15.29 7.45
CA HIS A 23 23.66 -15.05 6.39
C HIS A 23 23.51 -13.70 5.69
N LEU A 24 22.38 -13.00 5.84
CA LEU A 24 22.11 -11.76 5.10
C LEU A 24 23.06 -10.62 5.47
N ALA A 25 23.47 -10.52 6.72
CA ALA A 25 24.40 -9.49 7.17
C ALA A 25 25.77 -9.63 6.49
N GLN A 26 26.32 -10.85 6.52
CA GLN A 26 27.57 -11.18 5.85
C GLN A 26 27.48 -10.98 4.34
N ALA A 27 26.39 -11.44 3.71
CA ALA A 27 26.19 -11.27 2.29
C ALA A 27 26.10 -9.79 1.88
N TYR A 28 25.46 -8.96 2.69
CA TYR A 28 25.42 -7.52 2.47
C TYR A 28 26.82 -6.89 2.53
N GLU A 29 27.61 -7.21 3.55
CA GLU A 29 28.98 -6.70 3.72
C GLU A 29 29.92 -7.14 2.58
N GLN A 30 29.78 -8.39 2.14
CA GLN A 30 30.57 -8.98 1.05
C GLN A 30 30.02 -8.64 -0.35
N LYS A 31 28.91 -7.89 -0.44
CA LYS A 31 28.20 -7.58 -1.69
C LYS A 31 27.81 -8.82 -2.50
N VAL A 32 27.53 -9.94 -1.82
CA VAL A 32 27.03 -11.17 -2.44
C VAL A 32 25.53 -11.03 -2.69
N ARG A 33 25.11 -11.25 -3.94
CA ARG A 33 23.70 -11.13 -4.34
C ARG A 33 22.98 -12.47 -4.15
N PRO A 34 21.84 -12.51 -3.44
CA PRO A 34 20.98 -13.68 -3.45
C PRO A 34 20.32 -13.87 -4.81
N LEU A 35 19.98 -15.11 -5.17
CA LEU A 35 19.22 -15.45 -6.38
C LEU A 35 17.86 -16.02 -6.01
N CYS A 36 16.79 -15.56 -6.65
CA CYS A 36 15.46 -16.14 -6.50
C CYS A 36 15.32 -17.41 -7.36
N ARG A 37 15.06 -18.56 -6.73
CA ARG A 37 14.92 -19.88 -7.39
C ARG A 37 13.49 -20.16 -7.87
N CYS A 38 12.74 -19.13 -8.26
CA CYS A 38 11.36 -19.28 -8.72
C CYS A 38 11.22 -19.94 -10.10
N ARG A 39 12.30 -19.96 -10.90
CA ARG A 39 12.36 -20.55 -12.25
C ARG A 39 13.07 -21.89 -12.33
N ASP A 40 13.35 -22.51 -11.18
CA ASP A 40 14.02 -23.82 -11.07
C ASP A 40 13.45 -24.85 -12.08
N PRO A 41 14.28 -25.49 -12.94
CA PRO A 41 15.75 -25.58 -12.91
C PRO A 41 16.53 -24.47 -13.63
N GLU A 42 15.89 -23.44 -14.19
CA GLU A 42 16.58 -22.33 -14.85
C GLU A 42 17.41 -21.51 -13.85
N PRO A 43 18.41 -20.73 -14.31
CA PRO A 43 19.19 -19.85 -13.45
C PRO A 43 18.30 -18.95 -12.59
N GLY A 44 18.65 -18.82 -11.31
CA GLY A 44 17.91 -17.95 -10.39
C GLY A 44 17.99 -16.48 -10.79
N VAL A 45 16.92 -15.73 -10.52
CA VAL A 45 16.84 -14.30 -10.84
C VAL A 45 17.62 -13.50 -9.78
N PRO A 46 18.60 -12.65 -10.15
CA PRO A 46 19.35 -11.86 -9.19
C PRO A 46 18.49 -10.94 -8.32
N MET A 47 18.86 -10.82 -7.04
CA MET A 47 18.22 -9.97 -6.02
C MET A 47 19.28 -9.08 -5.35
N TYR A 48 18.87 -8.15 -4.48
CA TYR A 48 19.77 -7.37 -3.63
C TYR A 48 19.35 -7.42 -2.15
N ILE A 49 20.26 -7.03 -1.25
CA ILE A 49 19.99 -6.98 0.19
C ILE A 49 19.94 -5.50 0.63
N ALA A 50 18.85 -5.10 1.27
CA ALA A 50 18.69 -3.79 1.89
C ALA A 50 18.85 -3.88 3.42
N ARG A 51 19.40 -2.83 4.04
CA ARG A 51 19.55 -2.72 5.51
C ARG A 51 18.54 -1.73 6.09
N PHE A 52 17.80 -2.12 7.12
CA PHE A 52 16.82 -1.29 7.82
C PHE A 52 16.77 -1.60 9.32
N ASP A 53 16.93 -0.59 10.18
CA ASP A 53 16.80 -0.71 11.65
C ASP A 53 17.60 -1.89 12.24
N GLY A 54 18.85 -2.04 11.77
CA GLY A 54 19.73 -3.16 12.15
C GLY A 54 19.37 -4.53 11.55
N ARG A 55 18.36 -4.60 10.67
CA ARG A 55 17.91 -5.83 9.99
C ARG A 55 18.24 -5.80 8.51
N PHE A 56 18.26 -6.98 7.88
CA PHE A 56 18.54 -7.17 6.46
C PHE A 56 17.34 -7.81 5.76
N LEU A 57 17.01 -7.33 4.57
CA LEU A 57 15.86 -7.76 3.77
C LEU A 57 16.29 -8.01 2.32
N ILE A 58 15.85 -9.11 1.71
CA ILE A 58 16.06 -9.39 0.29
C ILE A 58 15.02 -8.61 -0.52
N LYS A 59 15.46 -7.91 -1.57
CA LYS A 59 14.62 -7.16 -2.50
C LYS A 59 14.93 -7.52 -3.96
N ARG A 60 13.93 -7.35 -4.81
CA ARG A 60 14.01 -7.63 -6.26
C ARG A 60 14.92 -6.62 -6.95
N MET A 61 15.69 -7.07 -7.94
CA MET A 61 16.46 -6.16 -8.79
C MET A 61 15.55 -5.26 -9.65
N PRO A 62 15.89 -3.98 -9.85
CA PRO A 62 15.10 -3.08 -10.68
C PRO A 62 14.95 -3.61 -12.11
N GLY A 63 13.77 -3.42 -12.71
CA GLY A 63 13.45 -3.93 -14.06
C GLY A 63 13.38 -5.45 -14.21
N THR A 64 13.60 -6.25 -13.15
CA THR A 64 13.58 -7.74 -13.25
C THR A 64 12.23 -8.38 -12.91
N ALA A 65 11.18 -7.59 -12.67
CA ALA A 65 9.81 -8.03 -12.35
C ALA A 65 9.34 -9.20 -13.22
N GLY A 66 9.31 -8.98 -14.55
CA GLY A 66 8.84 -9.96 -15.52
C GLY A 66 9.78 -11.15 -15.70
N GLN A 67 10.99 -11.12 -15.14
CA GLN A 67 11.94 -12.23 -15.21
C GLN A 67 11.63 -13.33 -14.20
N HIS A 68 10.74 -13.09 -13.22
CA HIS A 68 10.32 -14.10 -12.26
C HIS A 68 9.17 -14.95 -12.82
N LYS A 69 8.99 -16.16 -12.27
CA LYS A 69 7.87 -17.03 -12.64
C LYS A 69 6.53 -16.48 -12.12
N LEU A 70 5.45 -16.62 -12.89
CA LEU A 70 4.08 -16.35 -12.42
C LEU A 70 3.80 -17.06 -11.10
N GLY A 71 3.24 -16.32 -10.14
CA GLY A 71 3.01 -16.78 -8.78
C GLY A 71 4.18 -16.60 -7.81
N CYS A 72 5.36 -16.17 -8.28
CA CYS A 72 6.44 -15.68 -7.41
C CYS A 72 6.04 -14.34 -6.77
N ASP A 73 6.41 -14.12 -5.51
CA ASP A 73 6.14 -12.84 -4.84
C ASP A 73 6.96 -11.68 -5.43
N SER A 74 8.06 -11.98 -6.13
CA SER A 74 8.88 -11.02 -6.85
C SER A 74 8.43 -10.79 -8.29
N TYR A 75 7.51 -11.59 -8.84
CA TYR A 75 6.94 -11.32 -10.15
C TYR A 75 6.11 -10.04 -10.13
N ASP A 76 6.26 -9.20 -11.15
CA ASP A 76 5.39 -8.05 -11.40
C ASP A 76 5.03 -7.98 -12.88
N TYR A 77 3.89 -7.36 -13.18
CA TYR A 77 3.44 -7.13 -14.54
C TYR A 77 4.16 -5.89 -15.15
N PRO A 78 4.11 -5.70 -16.48
CA PRO A 78 4.78 -4.56 -17.13
C PRO A 78 4.34 -3.20 -16.55
N PRO A 79 5.26 -2.24 -16.33
CA PRO A 79 4.91 -0.93 -15.77
C PRO A 79 3.79 -0.19 -16.50
N GLU A 80 3.60 -0.45 -17.79
CA GLU A 80 2.57 0.09 -18.67
C GLU A 80 1.12 -0.18 -18.21
N LEU A 81 0.91 -1.25 -17.43
CA LEU A 81 -0.40 -1.55 -16.84
C LEU A 81 -0.61 -0.87 -15.48
N SER A 82 0.34 -0.05 -15.05
CA SER A 82 0.28 0.79 -13.84
C SER A 82 0.56 2.25 -14.21
N GLY A 83 0.19 3.17 -13.34
CA GLY A 83 0.67 4.55 -13.47
C GLY A 83 2.15 4.75 -13.12
N LEU A 84 2.89 3.68 -12.74
CA LEU A 84 4.30 3.77 -12.40
C LEU A 84 5.14 4.22 -13.59
N GLY A 85 4.83 3.72 -14.80
CA GLY A 85 5.58 4.03 -16.03
C GLY A 85 5.65 5.54 -16.33
N ASP A 86 4.64 6.31 -15.92
CA ASP A 86 4.61 7.77 -16.10
C ASP A 86 5.57 8.52 -15.17
N VAL A 87 6.02 7.91 -14.07
CA VAL A 87 6.81 8.56 -13.01
C VAL A 87 8.16 7.90 -12.74
N GLU A 88 8.36 6.68 -13.23
CA GLU A 88 9.62 5.94 -13.17
C GLU A 88 10.69 6.62 -14.05
N GLY A 89 11.94 6.62 -13.57
CA GLY A 89 13.07 7.31 -14.21
C GLY A 89 13.02 8.84 -14.16
N SER A 90 11.91 9.42 -13.71
CA SER A 90 11.68 10.87 -13.69
C SER A 90 11.45 11.38 -12.26
N ALA A 91 10.29 11.09 -11.67
CA ALA A 91 9.98 11.41 -10.28
C ALA A 91 10.54 10.38 -9.28
N ILE A 92 10.64 9.12 -9.70
CA ILE A 92 11.24 8.02 -8.95
C ILE A 92 12.54 7.66 -9.65
N VAL A 93 13.66 7.87 -8.96
CA VAL A 93 15.00 7.59 -9.51
C VAL A 93 15.71 6.63 -8.58
N GLU A 94 15.90 5.39 -9.03
CA GLU A 94 16.61 4.36 -8.28
C GLU A 94 18.10 4.36 -8.64
N ASP A 95 18.96 4.38 -7.62
CA ASP A 95 20.40 4.20 -7.75
C ASP A 95 20.73 2.71 -7.59
N LEU A 96 21.17 2.07 -8.68
CA LEU A 96 21.47 0.65 -8.74
C LEU A 96 22.71 0.24 -7.93
N GLU A 97 23.62 1.18 -7.64
CA GLU A 97 24.83 0.90 -6.87
C GLU A 97 24.57 0.92 -5.38
N SER A 98 23.82 1.92 -4.90
CA SER A 98 23.49 2.08 -3.48
C SER A 98 22.20 1.39 -3.05
N GLY A 99 21.31 1.07 -3.99
CA GLY A 99 19.95 0.59 -3.72
C GLY A 99 19.02 1.66 -3.15
N GLN A 100 19.43 2.93 -3.15
CA GLN A 100 18.60 4.03 -2.67
C GLN A 100 17.65 4.51 -3.76
N VAL A 101 16.42 4.86 -3.34
CA VAL A 101 15.43 5.45 -4.24
C VAL A 101 15.21 6.92 -3.91
N THR A 102 15.46 7.79 -4.88
CA THR A 102 15.18 9.22 -4.78
C THR A 102 13.78 9.54 -5.28
N LEU A 103 12.96 10.12 -4.42
CA LEU A 103 11.60 10.59 -4.73
C LEU A 103 11.59 12.12 -4.88
N LYS A 104 11.11 12.59 -6.03
CA LYS A 104 10.87 14.02 -6.30
C LYS A 104 9.40 14.32 -6.06
N PHE A 105 9.10 15.15 -5.06
CA PHE A 105 7.72 15.47 -4.71
C PHE A 105 7.19 16.72 -5.41
N GLY A 106 5.90 16.66 -5.78
CA GLY A 106 5.09 17.74 -6.34
C GLY A 106 4.55 18.70 -5.31
N PHE A 107 4.56 18.29 -4.04
CA PHE A 107 4.07 19.05 -2.88
C PHE A 107 5.22 19.68 -2.10
N ALA A 108 4.90 20.73 -1.32
CA ALA A 108 5.86 21.42 -0.48
C ALA A 108 6.27 20.53 0.71
N LEU A 109 7.57 20.55 1.04
CA LEU A 109 8.12 19.92 2.25
C LEU A 109 8.69 20.96 3.22
N SER A 110 8.73 22.25 2.88
CA SER A 110 9.30 23.29 3.74
C SER A 110 8.39 24.51 3.79
N LYS A 111 8.48 25.26 4.89
CA LYS A 111 7.84 26.57 5.07
C LYS A 111 8.60 27.63 4.28
N GLY A 112 8.58 27.57 2.95
CA GLY A 112 9.07 28.66 2.11
C GLY A 112 8.12 29.87 2.19
N ALA A 113 8.60 31.07 1.82
CA ALA A 113 7.73 32.21 1.56
C ALA A 113 6.56 31.74 0.70
N ALA A 114 5.34 32.03 1.11
CA ALA A 114 4.12 31.61 0.45
C ALA A 114 4.12 32.07 -1.02
N ARG A 115 4.77 31.32 -1.90
CA ARG A 115 4.34 31.28 -3.29
C ARG A 115 2.95 30.72 -3.18
N LYS A 116 1.96 31.57 -3.47
CA LYS A 116 0.62 31.12 -3.82
C LYS A 116 0.82 29.92 -4.74
N MET A 117 0.57 28.73 -4.21
CA MET A 117 0.43 27.56 -5.05
C MET A 117 -0.64 27.94 -6.07
N PRO A 118 -0.48 27.60 -7.37
CA PRO A 118 -1.62 27.63 -8.27
C PRO A 118 -2.77 26.95 -7.53
N GLU A 119 -3.96 27.57 -7.55
CA GLU A 119 -5.13 26.90 -7.02
C GLU A 119 -5.14 25.50 -7.62
N PRO A 120 -5.22 24.43 -6.81
CA PRO A 120 -5.46 23.11 -7.35
C PRO A 120 -6.74 23.25 -8.15
N SER A 121 -6.67 23.08 -9.47
CA SER A 121 -7.89 22.94 -10.25
C SER A 121 -8.70 21.85 -9.57
N GLY A 122 -9.99 22.09 -9.33
CA GLY A 122 -10.91 21.08 -8.77
C GLY A 122 -11.10 19.85 -9.68
N LYS A 123 -10.24 19.70 -10.69
CA LYS A 123 -10.15 18.60 -11.64
C LYS A 123 -8.74 18.05 -11.59
N GLU A 124 -8.62 16.73 -11.70
CA GLU A 124 -7.34 16.11 -11.99
C GLU A 124 -6.69 16.82 -13.20
N PRO A 125 -5.36 17.00 -13.23
CA PRO A 125 -4.72 17.72 -14.32
C PRO A 125 -5.05 17.06 -15.66
N ASP A 126 -5.81 17.78 -16.49
CA ASP A 126 -6.32 17.39 -17.82
C ASP A 126 -5.22 17.24 -18.89
N SER A 127 -3.96 17.41 -18.49
CA SER A 127 -2.82 17.49 -19.38
C SER A 127 -2.32 16.10 -19.76
N ILE A 128 -2.19 15.88 -21.08
CA ILE A 128 -1.64 14.70 -21.79
C ILE A 128 -0.28 14.23 -21.24
N LYS A 129 0.38 15.04 -20.41
CA LYS A 129 1.39 14.62 -19.46
C LYS A 129 1.04 15.25 -18.11
N ALA A 130 0.54 14.48 -17.14
CA ALA A 130 0.72 14.85 -15.73
C ALA A 130 2.20 15.22 -15.53
N ASP A 131 2.56 16.14 -14.62
CA ASP A 131 3.96 16.51 -14.39
C ASP A 131 4.74 15.27 -13.91
N SER A 132 5.21 14.45 -14.86
CA SER A 132 5.88 13.17 -14.66
C SER A 132 7.15 13.33 -13.85
N LYS A 133 7.69 14.55 -13.77
CA LYS A 133 8.90 14.88 -13.04
C LYS A 133 8.71 14.84 -11.53
N LYS A 134 7.46 14.81 -11.02
CA LYS A 134 7.16 14.88 -9.59
C LYS A 134 5.98 14.02 -9.16
N LEU A 135 6.12 13.32 -8.04
CA LEU A 135 5.05 12.53 -7.42
C LEU A 135 4.04 13.44 -6.71
N THR A 136 2.76 13.21 -6.97
CA THR A 136 1.66 13.76 -6.17
C THR A 136 1.57 13.05 -4.81
N LEU A 137 0.78 13.57 -3.86
CA LEU A 137 0.54 12.87 -2.59
C LEU A 137 -0.09 11.48 -2.82
N ARG A 138 -1.09 11.38 -3.70
CA ARG A 138 -1.68 10.09 -4.11
C ARG A 138 -0.64 9.17 -4.73
N GLY A 139 0.19 9.70 -5.63
CA GLY A 139 1.29 8.96 -6.25
C GLY A 139 2.30 8.42 -5.25
N THR A 140 2.67 9.22 -4.25
CA THR A 140 3.55 8.78 -3.14
C THR A 140 2.88 7.69 -2.31
N LEU A 141 1.58 7.80 -1.99
CA LEU A 141 0.87 6.76 -1.25
C LEU A 141 0.79 5.46 -2.05
N HIS A 142 0.44 5.52 -3.34
CA HIS A 142 0.43 4.37 -4.24
C HIS A 142 1.82 3.70 -4.32
N TYR A 143 2.87 4.49 -4.50
CA TYR A 143 4.24 3.98 -4.53
C TYR A 143 4.57 3.21 -3.24
N LEU A 144 4.33 3.80 -2.07
CA LEU A 144 4.61 3.13 -0.79
C LEU A 144 3.72 1.89 -0.59
N TRP A 145 2.47 1.91 -1.06
CA TRP A 145 1.56 0.77 -0.99
C TRP A 145 2.05 -0.41 -1.83
N GLU A 146 2.52 -0.15 -3.04
CA GLU A 146 3.08 -1.16 -3.94
C GLU A 146 4.40 -1.70 -3.40
N GLN A 147 5.30 -0.82 -2.95
CA GLN A 147 6.57 -1.21 -2.33
C GLN A 147 6.39 -2.01 -1.03
N ALA A 148 5.26 -1.80 -0.33
CA ALA A 148 4.85 -2.57 0.82
C ALA A 148 4.18 -3.92 0.46
N GLY A 149 3.95 -4.19 -0.83
CA GLY A 149 3.23 -5.38 -1.31
C GLY A 149 1.74 -5.39 -0.96
N LEU A 150 1.19 -4.26 -0.53
CA LEU A 150 -0.20 -4.14 -0.09
C LEU A 150 -1.18 -4.11 -1.27
N ASN A 151 -0.70 -3.89 -2.49
CA ASN A 151 -1.49 -4.03 -3.72
C ASN A 151 -1.62 -5.49 -4.19
N ARG A 152 -0.93 -6.46 -3.58
CA ARG A 152 -0.99 -7.88 -3.94
C ARG A 152 -2.06 -8.59 -3.11
N TRP A 153 -2.68 -9.64 -3.61
CA TRP A 153 -3.59 -10.47 -2.83
C TRP A 153 -3.44 -11.95 -3.14
N SER A 154 -3.66 -12.78 -2.12
CA SER A 154 -3.93 -14.20 -2.28
C SER A 154 -4.85 -14.67 -1.15
N PRO A 155 -5.62 -15.75 -1.33
CA PRO A 155 -6.55 -16.25 -0.31
C PRO A 155 -5.84 -16.61 1.01
N ALA A 156 -4.57 -16.98 0.95
CA ALA A 156 -3.76 -17.30 2.12
C ALA A 156 -3.51 -16.11 3.06
N MET A 157 -3.81 -14.88 2.62
CA MET A 157 -3.68 -13.64 3.39
C MET A 157 -4.99 -13.25 4.11
N ALA A 158 -6.09 -13.97 3.88
CA ALA A 158 -7.37 -13.73 4.54
C ALA A 158 -7.20 -13.69 6.07
N GLY A 159 -7.72 -12.61 6.70
CA GLY A 159 -7.65 -12.39 8.15
C GLY A 159 -6.26 -12.02 8.71
N LYS A 160 -5.22 -11.91 7.87
CA LYS A 160 -3.83 -11.70 8.35
C LYS A 160 -3.34 -10.25 8.26
N ARG A 161 -4.05 -9.38 7.53
CA ARG A 161 -3.67 -7.97 7.38
C ARG A 161 -4.39 -7.11 8.39
N SER A 162 -3.69 -6.76 9.46
CA SER A 162 -4.11 -5.77 10.44
C SER A 162 -3.40 -4.43 10.21
N TRP A 163 -3.83 -3.37 10.89
CA TRP A 163 -3.13 -2.09 10.88
C TRP A 163 -1.65 -2.21 11.28
N TYR A 164 -1.33 -3.09 12.24
CA TYR A 164 0.06 -3.39 12.61
C TYR A 164 0.89 -3.85 11.42
N VAL A 165 0.32 -4.75 10.60
CA VAL A 165 0.96 -5.29 9.39
C VAL A 165 1.12 -4.21 8.33
N VAL A 166 0.06 -3.45 8.05
CA VAL A 166 0.08 -2.33 7.09
C VAL A 166 1.15 -1.31 7.47
N ARG A 167 1.14 -0.84 8.73
CA ARG A 167 2.15 0.10 9.24
C ARG A 167 3.57 -0.46 9.11
N LYS A 168 3.79 -1.71 9.52
CA LYS A 168 5.11 -2.36 9.46
C LYS A 168 5.65 -2.32 8.02
N TYR A 169 4.86 -2.77 7.05
CA TYR A 169 5.31 -2.85 5.66
C TYR A 169 5.44 -1.47 5.01
N LEU A 170 4.61 -0.48 5.37
CA LEU A 170 4.79 0.90 4.91
C LEU A 170 6.09 1.54 5.43
N LEU A 171 6.44 1.31 6.70
CA LEU A 171 7.71 1.79 7.25
C LEU A 171 8.92 1.11 6.59
N GLN A 172 8.83 -0.20 6.35
CA GLN A 172 9.85 -0.93 5.57
C GLN A 172 9.94 -0.43 4.12
N ALA A 173 8.81 -0.08 3.52
CA ALA A 173 8.74 0.52 2.20
C ALA A 173 9.28 1.95 2.15
N ALA A 174 9.40 2.68 3.27
CA ALA A 174 9.97 4.02 3.30
C ALA A 174 11.49 4.03 3.60
N ALA A 175 12.04 2.94 4.12
CA ALA A 175 13.38 2.83 4.69
C ALA A 175 14.54 3.29 3.80
N ASP A 176 14.51 2.92 2.53
CA ASP A 176 15.54 3.13 1.52
C ASP A 176 15.20 4.29 0.58
N LYS A 177 14.24 5.13 0.97
CA LYS A 177 13.71 6.22 0.16
C LYS A 177 14.21 7.53 0.70
N GLN A 178 14.62 8.41 -0.19
CA GLN A 178 15.04 9.76 0.16
C GLN A 178 14.30 10.80 -0.68
N ALA A 179 14.07 11.96 -0.10
CA ALA A 179 13.52 13.13 -0.77
C ALA A 179 14.27 14.38 -0.31
N LYS A 180 14.70 15.22 -1.26
CA LYS A 180 15.46 16.46 -0.96
C LYS A 180 16.66 16.24 -0.01
N ARG A 181 17.39 15.13 -0.18
CA ARG A 181 18.55 14.72 0.65
C ARG A 181 18.22 14.34 2.11
N MET A 182 16.95 14.11 2.43
CA MET A 182 16.52 13.57 3.71
C MET A 182 15.95 12.18 3.51
N ASN A 183 16.15 11.27 4.46
CA ASN A 183 15.46 9.98 4.43
C ASN A 183 13.97 10.21 4.62
N LEU A 184 13.16 9.44 3.92
CA LEU A 184 11.71 9.55 4.00
C LEU A 184 11.20 9.23 5.42
N THR A 185 11.87 8.30 6.12
CA THR A 185 11.58 7.95 7.51
C THR A 185 11.76 9.12 8.47
N ASP A 186 12.65 10.07 8.14
CA ASP A 186 12.96 11.23 8.98
C ASP A 186 11.95 12.36 8.79
N MET A 187 10.94 12.17 7.94
CA MET A 187 9.83 13.09 7.75
C MET A 187 8.47 12.39 7.74
N LEU A 188 8.41 11.08 7.98
CA LEU A 188 7.18 10.28 7.89
C LEU A 188 6.68 9.86 9.27
N TYR A 189 5.38 10.07 9.50
CA TYR A 189 4.67 9.60 10.67
C TYR A 189 3.52 8.67 10.27
N ILE A 190 3.51 7.46 10.84
CA ILE A 190 2.43 6.49 10.73
C ILE A 190 2.03 6.05 12.15
N PRO A 191 0.78 6.31 12.61
CA PRO A 191 0.35 6.00 13.98
C PRO A 191 0.63 4.56 14.39
N GLU A 192 1.26 4.36 15.55
CA GLU A 192 1.41 3.04 16.16
C GLU A 192 0.06 2.37 16.39
N SER A 193 0.02 1.03 16.44
CA SER A 193 -1.22 0.34 16.81
C SER A 193 -1.60 0.69 18.25
N PHE A 194 -2.77 1.30 18.41
CA PHE A 194 -3.24 1.73 19.73
C PHE A 194 -3.61 0.55 20.62
N VAL A 195 -2.99 0.51 21.80
CA VAL A 195 -3.29 -0.43 22.89
C VAL A 195 -3.62 0.40 24.12
N LEU A 196 -4.81 0.19 24.69
CA LEU A 196 -5.35 1.04 25.77
C LEU A 196 -4.41 1.12 26.97
N ASP A 197 -3.87 -0.01 27.40
CA ASP A 197 -2.96 -0.12 28.56
C ASP A 197 -1.60 0.57 28.33
N GLN A 198 -1.24 0.86 27.08
CA GLN A 198 0.01 1.53 26.71
C GLN A 198 -0.22 2.98 26.23
N LYS A 199 -1.42 3.54 26.42
CA LYS A 199 -1.80 4.85 25.89
C LYS A 199 -0.77 5.93 26.17
N ASP A 200 -0.31 6.06 27.42
CA ASP A 200 0.62 7.13 27.82
C ASP A 200 2.02 6.92 27.20
N GLN A 201 2.46 5.66 27.06
CA GLN A 201 3.73 5.33 26.42
C GLN A 201 3.68 5.61 24.91
N ILE A 202 2.56 5.30 24.25
CA ILE A 202 2.32 5.62 22.84
C ILE A 202 2.31 7.13 22.64
N GLN A 203 1.66 7.88 23.53
CA GLN A 203 1.66 9.34 23.49
C GLN A 203 3.07 9.93 23.64
N GLN A 204 3.87 9.39 24.56
CA GLN A 204 5.25 9.83 24.76
C GLN A 204 6.09 9.59 23.49
N ARG A 205 6.14 8.35 22.99
CA ARG A 205 6.91 8.00 21.77
C ARG A 205 6.48 8.83 20.56
N ARG A 206 5.17 9.06 20.41
CA ARG A 206 4.65 9.94 19.36
C ARG A 206 5.21 11.35 19.49
N THR A 207 5.18 11.93 20.69
CA THR A 207 5.62 13.30 20.93
C THR A 207 7.11 13.46 20.62
N GLU A 208 7.92 12.50 21.06
CA GLU A 208 9.35 12.43 20.79
C GLU A 208 9.62 12.31 19.28
N HIS A 209 8.97 11.35 18.62
CA HIS A 209 9.11 11.12 17.18
C HIS A 209 8.73 12.35 16.36
N LEU A 210 7.54 12.90 16.60
CA LEU A 210 7.02 14.07 15.87
C LEU A 210 7.92 15.30 16.03
N THR A 211 8.48 15.50 17.23
CA THR A 211 9.42 16.59 17.49
C THR A 211 10.68 16.41 16.65
N HIS A 212 11.24 15.19 16.64
CA HIS A 212 12.44 14.85 15.86
C HIS A 212 12.23 15.03 14.35
N ILE A 213 11.15 14.49 13.80
CA ILE A 213 10.93 14.49 12.34
C ILE A 213 10.40 15.82 11.79
N SER A 214 10.16 16.83 12.63
CA SER A 214 9.59 18.12 12.21
C SER A 214 10.62 19.20 11.90
N VAL A 215 11.89 18.91 12.17
CA VAL A 215 13.03 19.81 11.98
C VAL A 215 14.14 19.08 11.21
N SER A 216 14.86 19.82 10.37
CA SER A 216 16.01 19.29 9.65
C SER A 216 17.19 19.09 10.60
N GLU A 217 18.27 18.45 10.11
CA GLU A 217 19.55 18.38 10.84
C GLU A 217 20.10 19.77 11.20
N SER A 218 19.81 20.80 10.39
CA SER A 218 20.17 22.20 10.67
C SER A 218 19.21 22.91 11.65
N GLY A 219 18.18 22.22 12.14
CA GLY A 219 17.17 22.73 13.06
C GLY A 219 16.07 23.57 12.40
N GLU A 220 15.99 23.62 11.07
CA GLU A 220 14.95 24.38 10.37
C GLU A 220 13.63 23.60 10.32
N PRO A 221 12.49 24.21 10.67
CA PRO A 221 11.20 23.53 10.65
C PRO A 221 10.76 23.24 9.22
N HIS A 222 10.26 22.04 9.00
CA HIS A 222 9.74 21.59 7.72
C HIS A 222 8.37 20.91 7.89
N PHE A 223 7.75 20.52 6.77
CA PHE A 223 6.52 19.74 6.82
C PHE A 223 6.84 18.26 6.94
N ILE A 224 6.03 17.56 7.72
CA ILE A 224 6.04 16.11 7.84
C ILE A 224 4.99 15.51 6.92
N LEU A 225 5.18 14.25 6.53
CA LEU A 225 4.19 13.39 5.93
C LEU A 225 3.51 12.56 7.01
N VAL A 226 2.18 12.52 6.99
CA VAL A 226 1.38 11.67 7.86
C VAL A 226 0.57 10.70 7.00
N ILE A 227 0.68 9.40 7.27
CA ILE A 227 -0.18 8.37 6.67
C ILE A 227 -0.99 7.69 7.78
N GLY A 228 -2.30 7.59 7.60
CA GLY A 228 -3.17 6.94 8.58
C GLY A 228 -4.58 6.68 8.04
N GLU A 229 -5.29 5.79 8.70
CA GLU A 229 -6.69 5.51 8.39
C GLU A 229 -7.58 6.59 9.03
N LEU A 230 -8.43 7.23 8.23
CA LEU A 230 -9.37 8.23 8.69
C LEU A 230 -10.50 7.57 9.50
N LYS A 231 -10.76 8.12 10.69
CA LYS A 231 -11.91 7.75 11.51
C LYS A 231 -13.08 8.69 11.24
N GLU A 232 -12.82 9.99 11.23
CA GLU A 232 -13.82 11.04 10.98
C GLU A 232 -13.13 12.38 10.70
N ILE A 233 -13.89 13.30 10.10
CA ILE A 233 -13.54 14.72 10.01
C ILE A 233 -14.41 15.46 11.02
N ALA A 234 -13.85 15.79 12.18
CA ALA A 234 -14.58 16.38 13.29
C ALA A 234 -14.47 17.92 13.29
N THR A 235 -15.49 18.59 13.83
CA THR A 235 -15.38 20.00 14.18
C THR A 235 -14.40 20.18 15.33
N ALA A 236 -13.64 21.27 15.30
CA ALA A 236 -12.74 21.65 16.38
C ALA A 236 -13.11 23.04 16.91
N ARG A 237 -12.50 23.47 18.01
CA ARG A 237 -12.72 24.82 18.56
C ARG A 237 -12.46 25.92 17.52
N PHE A 238 -11.49 25.69 16.64
CA PHE A 238 -11.17 26.55 15.51
C PHE A 238 -10.99 25.67 14.27
N GLY A 239 -11.92 25.77 13.32
CA GLY A 239 -11.93 24.97 12.11
C GLY A 239 -12.32 23.50 12.36
N PHE A 240 -11.57 22.60 11.74
CA PHE A 240 -11.85 21.17 11.73
C PHE A 240 -10.61 20.38 12.13
N LYS A 241 -10.74 19.07 12.30
CA LYS A 241 -9.61 18.16 12.48
C LYS A 241 -9.86 16.81 11.81
N LEU A 242 -8.80 16.25 11.24
CA LEU A 242 -8.77 14.83 10.88
C LEU A 242 -8.51 14.02 12.14
N VAL A 243 -9.42 13.09 12.45
CA VAL A 243 -9.23 12.09 13.50
C VAL A 243 -8.82 10.80 12.82
N LEU A 244 -7.64 10.28 13.15
CA LEU A 244 -7.15 9.03 12.59
C LEU A 244 -7.40 7.87 13.55
N LYS A 245 -7.70 6.68 13.00
CA LYS A 245 -7.69 5.46 13.81
C LYS A 245 -6.30 5.23 14.39
N HIS A 246 -6.27 4.59 15.55
CA HIS A 246 -5.06 4.41 16.37
C HIS A 246 -4.36 5.71 16.84
N LEU A 247 -5.02 6.86 16.68
CA LEU A 247 -4.52 8.16 17.13
C LEU A 247 -5.61 8.98 17.86
N PRO A 248 -6.26 8.41 18.91
CA PRO A 248 -7.48 8.98 19.50
C PRO A 248 -7.25 10.32 20.23
N ASP A 249 -6.03 10.58 20.70
CA ASP A 249 -5.66 11.74 21.52
C ASP A 249 -4.90 12.82 20.75
N TYR A 250 -4.75 12.67 19.43
CA TYR A 250 -4.00 13.60 18.59
C TYR A 250 -4.64 13.80 17.21
N GLY A 251 -5.40 14.88 17.06
CA GLY A 251 -6.03 15.25 15.78
C GLY A 251 -5.14 16.14 14.93
N LEU A 252 -5.22 15.99 13.60
CA LEU A 252 -4.54 16.88 12.67
C LEU A 252 -5.46 18.05 12.31
N MET A 253 -5.07 19.27 12.65
CA MET A 253 -5.91 20.46 12.46
C MET A 253 -6.08 20.81 10.99
N LEU A 254 -7.29 21.24 10.64
CA LEU A 254 -7.69 21.68 9.31
C LEU A 254 -8.29 23.08 9.37
N GLU A 255 -7.76 23.97 8.54
CA GLU A 255 -8.40 25.25 8.26
C GLU A 255 -9.67 25.05 7.41
N GLU A 256 -10.62 25.97 7.53
CA GLU A 256 -11.91 25.89 6.83
C GLU A 256 -11.75 25.78 5.31
N ALA A 257 -10.83 26.54 4.72
CA ALA A 257 -10.54 26.49 3.29
C ALA A 257 -9.98 25.12 2.87
N THR A 258 -9.11 24.52 3.67
CA THR A 258 -8.55 23.18 3.41
C THR A 258 -9.62 22.10 3.56
N HIS A 259 -10.47 22.22 4.58
CA HIS A 259 -11.60 21.31 4.79
C HIS A 259 -12.60 21.37 3.62
N LYS A 260 -12.95 22.57 3.14
CA LYS A 260 -13.82 22.74 1.98
C LYS A 260 -13.22 22.09 0.73
N ARG A 261 -11.95 22.37 0.42
CA ARG A 261 -11.26 21.74 -0.72
C ARG A 261 -11.21 20.22 -0.62
N LEU A 262 -11.01 19.67 0.59
CA LEU A 262 -11.02 18.22 0.82
C LEU A 262 -12.39 17.65 0.48
N LYS A 263 -13.47 18.23 1.00
CA LYS A 263 -14.84 17.79 0.72
C LYS A 263 -15.20 17.88 -0.75
N ASP A 264 -14.90 19.01 -1.39
CA ASP A 264 -15.24 19.23 -2.80
C ASP A 264 -14.44 18.29 -3.72
N ARG A 265 -13.17 17.99 -3.39
CA ARG A 265 -12.30 17.16 -4.23
C ARG A 265 -12.55 15.66 -4.08
N PHE A 266 -12.84 15.22 -2.86
CA PHE A 266 -12.98 13.81 -2.52
C PHE A 266 -14.41 13.42 -2.15
N GLU A 267 -15.40 14.12 -2.75
CA GLU A 267 -16.82 13.88 -2.51
C GLU A 267 -17.18 12.41 -2.79
N VAL A 268 -16.75 11.88 -3.93
CA VAL A 268 -17.01 10.49 -4.35
C VAL A 268 -16.40 9.50 -3.36
N GLU A 269 -15.14 9.69 -2.93
CA GLU A 269 -14.49 8.79 -1.99
C GLU A 269 -15.16 8.82 -0.61
N LEU A 270 -15.60 10.00 -0.16
CA LEU A 270 -16.34 10.15 1.10
C LEU A 270 -17.74 9.51 1.02
N GLU A 271 -18.44 9.65 -0.09
CA GLU A 271 -19.73 8.99 -0.32
C GLU A 271 -19.59 7.47 -0.32
N LEU A 272 -18.63 6.94 -1.08
CA LEU A 272 -18.36 5.50 -1.14
C LEU A 272 -17.94 4.95 0.23
N TRP A 273 -17.09 5.65 0.98
CA TRP A 273 -16.71 5.25 2.33
C TRP A 273 -17.90 5.17 3.29
N ASN A 274 -18.86 6.09 3.19
CA ASN A 274 -20.07 6.08 3.99
C ASN A 274 -21.05 4.97 3.56
N ALA A 275 -21.08 4.63 2.26
CA ALA A 275 -22.01 3.65 1.70
C ALA A 275 -21.51 2.20 1.81
N LEU A 276 -20.19 1.98 1.79
CA LEU A 276 -19.58 0.65 1.74
C LEU A 276 -19.01 0.27 3.11
N GLU A 277 -19.75 -0.57 3.83
CA GLU A 277 -19.30 -1.15 5.10
C GLU A 277 -18.00 -1.97 4.93
N GLY A 278 -17.17 -1.98 5.97
CA GLY A 278 -15.91 -2.75 5.98
C GLY A 278 -14.77 -2.14 5.15
N THR A 279 -15.00 -1.02 4.44
CA THR A 279 -13.94 -0.31 3.73
C THR A 279 -13.13 0.59 4.67
N HIS A 280 -11.88 0.88 4.27
CA HIS A 280 -11.02 1.85 4.95
C HIS A 280 -10.78 3.06 4.06
N LEU A 281 -10.72 4.24 4.67
CA LEU A 281 -10.35 5.48 4.00
C LEU A 281 -8.97 5.92 4.48
N MET A 282 -7.97 5.77 3.62
CA MET A 282 -6.58 6.14 3.92
C MET A 282 -6.35 7.61 3.61
N VAL A 283 -5.61 8.28 4.49
CA VAL A 283 -5.13 9.66 4.31
C VAL A 283 -3.61 9.62 4.17
N ILE A 284 -3.09 10.40 3.22
CA ILE A 284 -1.72 10.91 3.23
C ILE A 284 -1.79 12.44 3.29
N ALA A 285 -1.05 13.07 4.20
CA ALA A 285 -1.09 14.50 4.42
C ALA A 285 0.29 15.11 4.63
N THR A 286 0.51 16.33 4.14
CA THR A 286 1.59 17.18 4.64
C THR A 286 1.08 17.98 5.83
N ALA A 287 1.84 18.00 6.91
CA ALA A 287 1.49 18.75 8.12
C ALA A 287 2.66 19.57 8.63
N SER A 288 2.36 20.75 9.13
CA SER A 288 3.31 21.55 9.88
C SER A 288 3.11 21.34 11.37
N LEU A 289 4.19 21.35 12.15
CA LEU A 289 4.10 21.34 13.61
C LEU A 289 4.32 22.74 14.19
N SER A 290 3.48 23.11 15.14
CA SER A 290 3.69 24.28 15.99
C SER A 290 4.73 23.98 17.07
N ARG A 291 5.23 25.03 17.75
CA ARG A 291 6.11 24.87 18.93
C ARG A 291 5.44 24.12 20.08
N THR A 292 4.11 24.09 20.12
CA THR A 292 3.32 23.35 21.11
C THR A 292 2.98 21.93 20.65
N GLY A 293 3.54 21.46 19.54
CA GLY A 293 3.32 20.12 19.01
C GLY A 293 1.97 19.92 18.33
N ILE A 294 1.26 20.99 17.97
CA ILE A 294 -0.01 20.90 17.23
C ILE A 294 0.30 20.72 15.73
N ALA A 295 -0.22 19.66 15.14
CA ALA A 295 -0.11 19.43 13.69
C ALA A 295 -1.23 20.13 12.93
N THR A 296 -0.87 20.90 11.90
CA THR A 296 -1.82 21.55 10.99
C THR A 296 -1.57 21.08 9.56
N VAL A 297 -2.59 20.45 8.96
CA VAL A 297 -2.56 19.92 7.59
C VAL A 297 -2.49 21.06 6.58
N GLN A 298 -1.59 20.94 5.62
CA GLN A 298 -1.42 21.89 4.52
C GLN A 298 -2.09 21.35 3.25
N GLU A 299 -1.84 20.09 2.95
CA GLU A 299 -2.39 19.37 1.82
C GLU A 299 -2.63 17.90 2.21
N CYS A 300 -3.64 17.27 1.65
CA CYS A 300 -3.88 15.84 1.85
C CYS A 300 -4.50 15.20 0.62
N SER A 301 -4.36 13.89 0.53
CA SER A 301 -5.05 13.03 -0.44
C SER A 301 -5.68 11.85 0.26
N LEU A 302 -6.81 11.39 -0.28
CA LEU A 302 -7.50 10.20 0.17
C LEU A 302 -7.25 9.03 -0.78
N MET A 303 -7.41 7.81 -0.25
CA MET A 303 -7.40 6.56 -1.02
C MET A 303 -8.32 5.55 -0.32
N LEU A 304 -9.32 5.06 -1.02
CA LEU A 304 -10.18 3.98 -0.53
C LEU A 304 -9.46 2.64 -0.60
N THR A 305 -9.71 1.77 0.36
CA THR A 305 -9.25 0.38 0.32
C THR A 305 -10.35 -0.57 0.81
N THR A 306 -10.39 -1.78 0.25
CA THR A 306 -11.27 -2.85 0.74
C THR A 306 -10.86 -3.26 2.16
N GLU A 307 -11.68 -4.08 2.83
CA GLU A 307 -11.34 -4.71 4.12
C GLU A 307 -9.97 -5.44 4.10
N GLN A 308 -9.53 -5.89 2.92
CA GLN A 308 -8.24 -6.57 2.71
C GLN A 308 -7.07 -5.60 2.46
N TRP A 309 -7.30 -4.29 2.64
CA TRP A 309 -6.37 -3.19 2.39
C TRP A 309 -5.93 -3.04 0.93
N ILE A 310 -6.77 -3.50 -0.01
CA ILE A 310 -6.53 -3.37 -1.45
C ILE A 310 -7.15 -2.06 -1.95
N PRO A 311 -6.38 -1.14 -2.58
CA PRO A 311 -6.94 0.11 -3.10
C PRO A 311 -8.01 -0.10 -4.17
N PHE A 312 -9.00 0.80 -4.22
CA PHE A 312 -9.99 0.87 -5.29
C PHE A 312 -10.44 2.30 -5.56
N ASP A 313 -10.87 2.59 -6.78
CA ASP A 313 -11.24 3.94 -7.23
C ASP A 313 -12.77 4.16 -7.26
N ASP A 314 -13.55 3.14 -7.59
CA ASP A 314 -15.00 3.25 -7.73
C ASP A 314 -15.77 1.99 -7.28
N SER A 315 -17.11 2.06 -7.28
CA SER A 315 -17.99 0.98 -6.83
C SER A 315 -17.95 -0.27 -7.74
N SER A 316 -17.70 -0.11 -9.03
CA SER A 316 -17.57 -1.23 -9.97
C SER A 316 -16.24 -1.95 -9.76
N GLU A 317 -15.14 -1.20 -9.60
CA GLU A 317 -13.87 -1.79 -9.22
C GLU A 317 -13.94 -2.47 -7.85
N HIS A 318 -14.61 -1.87 -6.87
CA HIS A 318 -14.87 -2.51 -5.58
C HIS A 318 -15.61 -3.86 -5.76
N ALA A 319 -16.68 -3.89 -6.57
CA ALA A 319 -17.42 -5.11 -6.86
C ALA A 319 -16.54 -6.20 -7.53
N LEU A 320 -15.67 -5.81 -8.46
CA LEU A 320 -14.68 -6.71 -9.05
C LEU A 320 -13.76 -7.28 -7.98
N LEU A 321 -13.17 -6.44 -7.12
CA LEU A 321 -12.25 -6.89 -6.08
C LEU A 321 -12.92 -7.83 -5.07
N GLN A 322 -14.19 -7.62 -4.74
CA GLN A 322 -14.98 -8.55 -3.93
C GLN A 322 -15.13 -9.93 -4.60
N ALA A 323 -15.30 -9.98 -5.92
CA ALA A 323 -15.31 -11.23 -6.67
C ALA A 323 -13.93 -11.93 -6.71
N LEU A 324 -12.85 -11.18 -6.48
CA LEU A 324 -11.47 -11.67 -6.49
C LEU A 324 -10.94 -12.15 -5.14
N VAL A 325 -11.72 -12.11 -4.06
CA VAL A 325 -11.27 -12.49 -2.70
C VAL A 325 -10.67 -13.91 -2.63
N ARG A 326 -11.13 -14.83 -3.49
CA ARG A 326 -10.62 -16.21 -3.60
C ARG A 326 -9.56 -16.42 -4.68
N ARG A 327 -9.06 -15.34 -5.29
CA ARG A 327 -8.10 -15.35 -6.39
C ARG A 327 -6.73 -14.84 -5.94
N ARG A 328 -5.69 -15.14 -6.72
CA ARG A 328 -4.38 -14.48 -6.58
C ARG A 328 -4.23 -13.42 -7.65
N TYR A 329 -4.00 -12.17 -7.24
CA TYR A 329 -3.91 -11.04 -8.16
C TYR A 329 -2.98 -9.95 -7.63
N VAL A 330 -2.64 -9.03 -8.51
CA VAL A 330 -1.98 -7.76 -8.18
C VAL A 330 -2.88 -6.62 -8.65
N LYS A 331 -3.24 -5.71 -7.74
CA LYS A 331 -3.97 -4.48 -8.04
C LYS A 331 -3.03 -3.50 -8.74
N CYS A 332 -3.46 -2.98 -9.89
CA CYS A 332 -2.73 -1.91 -10.54
C CYS A 332 -3.08 -0.57 -9.91
N LEU A 333 -2.06 0.24 -9.64
CA LEU A 333 -2.22 1.54 -9.01
C LEU A 333 -2.02 2.65 -10.02
N ARG A 334 -2.81 3.73 -9.88
CA ARG A 334 -2.80 4.86 -10.82
C ARG A 334 -1.62 5.79 -10.68
N TYR A 335 -0.93 5.82 -9.54
CA TYR A 335 0.06 6.86 -9.25
C TYR A 335 -0.46 8.28 -9.56
N ASN A 336 0.14 8.97 -10.54
CA ASN A 336 -0.25 10.29 -11.03
C ASN A 336 -1.23 10.24 -12.23
N LEU A 337 -1.49 9.06 -12.79
CA LEU A 337 -2.35 8.87 -13.96
C LEU A 337 -3.79 9.30 -13.62
N PRO A 338 -4.39 10.22 -14.40
CA PRO A 338 -5.75 10.68 -14.17
C PRO A 338 -6.80 9.61 -14.53
N SER A 339 -7.96 9.68 -13.90
CA SER A 339 -9.11 8.78 -14.06
C SER A 339 -9.64 8.72 -15.50
N SER A 340 -9.44 9.80 -16.27
CA SER A 340 -9.75 9.88 -17.71
C SER A 340 -8.85 9.01 -18.60
N ARG A 341 -7.78 8.41 -18.06
CA ARG A 341 -6.91 7.49 -18.78
C ARG A 341 -7.18 6.05 -18.35
N PRO A 342 -7.30 5.10 -19.29
CA PRO A 342 -7.52 3.71 -18.95
C PRO A 342 -6.35 3.09 -18.19
N LEU A 343 -6.69 2.17 -17.29
CA LEU A 343 -5.76 1.35 -16.54
C LEU A 343 -6.43 0.02 -16.26
N ALA A 344 -5.67 -1.08 -16.28
CA ALA A 344 -6.18 -2.33 -15.72
C ALA A 344 -6.52 -2.12 -14.24
N SER A 345 -7.62 -2.68 -13.76
CA SER A 345 -7.94 -2.69 -12.33
C SER A 345 -7.00 -3.62 -11.59
N ALA A 346 -6.80 -4.84 -12.10
CA ALA A 346 -5.91 -5.84 -11.51
C ALA A 346 -5.39 -6.82 -12.57
N VAL A 347 -4.32 -7.54 -12.25
CA VAL A 347 -3.80 -8.65 -13.05
C VAL A 347 -3.96 -9.95 -12.28
N LEU A 348 -4.69 -10.91 -12.84
CA LEU A 348 -4.78 -12.27 -12.31
C LEU A 348 -3.46 -13.01 -12.54
N THR A 349 -2.98 -13.69 -11.50
CA THR A 349 -1.71 -14.45 -11.52
C THR A 349 -1.89 -15.92 -11.15
N ASP A 350 -3.13 -16.37 -10.96
CA ASP A 350 -3.50 -17.76 -10.71
C ASP A 350 -4.08 -18.48 -11.93
N VAL A 351 -3.91 -17.90 -13.12
CA VAL A 351 -4.39 -18.34 -14.43
C VAL A 351 -3.22 -18.88 -15.27
N GLU A 352 -3.50 -19.56 -16.38
CA GLU A 352 -2.44 -20.14 -17.23
C GLU A 352 -1.57 -19.07 -17.90
N GLN A 353 -2.21 -18.01 -18.41
CA GLN A 353 -1.57 -16.79 -18.87
C GLN A 353 -2.10 -15.64 -18.02
N ALA A 354 -1.21 -14.75 -17.55
CA ALA A 354 -1.64 -13.63 -16.73
C ALA A 354 -2.67 -12.78 -17.49
N THR A 355 -3.77 -12.45 -16.81
CA THR A 355 -4.90 -11.74 -17.42
C THR A 355 -5.09 -10.38 -16.75
N ALA A 356 -4.99 -9.31 -17.53
CA ALA A 356 -5.35 -7.97 -17.10
C ALA A 356 -6.87 -7.79 -17.10
N LEU A 357 -7.42 -7.33 -15.99
CA LEU A 357 -8.84 -7.10 -15.78
C LEU A 357 -9.11 -5.59 -15.90
N TYR A 358 -9.90 -5.17 -16.88
CA TYR A 358 -10.28 -3.79 -17.10
C TYR A 358 -11.74 -3.57 -16.69
N VAL A 359 -11.99 -2.54 -15.89
CA VAL A 359 -13.34 -2.04 -15.60
C VAL A 359 -13.48 -0.67 -16.26
N VAL A 360 -14.36 -0.58 -17.26
CA VAL A 360 -14.59 0.67 -17.99
C VAL A 360 -15.53 1.54 -17.15
N PRO A 361 -15.11 2.76 -16.73
CA PRO A 361 -15.93 3.60 -15.88
C PRO A 361 -17.16 4.10 -16.65
N PRO A 362 -18.30 4.36 -15.97
CA PRO A 362 -19.49 4.94 -16.59
C PRO A 362 -19.25 6.26 -17.33
N SER A 363 -18.23 7.00 -16.92
CA SER A 363 -17.83 8.28 -17.52
C SER A 363 -16.88 8.15 -18.72
N ALA A 364 -16.56 6.92 -19.16
CA ALA A 364 -15.66 6.70 -20.28
C ALA A 364 -16.23 7.30 -21.58
N ASP A 365 -15.41 8.11 -22.25
CA ASP A 365 -15.73 8.71 -23.54
C ASP A 365 -14.98 7.99 -24.69
N GLU A 366 -15.13 8.50 -25.90
CA GLU A 366 -14.46 7.94 -27.09
C GLU A 366 -12.92 8.01 -26.98
N ALA A 367 -12.39 9.04 -26.32
CA ALA A 367 -10.96 9.18 -26.10
C ALA A 367 -10.44 8.12 -25.11
N TYR A 368 -11.19 7.84 -24.05
CA TYR A 368 -10.91 6.75 -23.13
C TYR A 368 -10.92 5.39 -23.85
N GLN A 369 -11.95 5.12 -24.65
CA GLN A 369 -12.06 3.85 -25.38
C GLN A 369 -10.92 3.68 -26.39
N THR A 370 -10.57 4.73 -27.15
CA THR A 370 -9.44 4.70 -28.09
C THR A 370 -8.12 4.42 -27.37
N ALA A 371 -7.91 5.04 -26.21
CA ALA A 371 -6.72 4.80 -25.41
C ALA A 371 -6.70 3.37 -24.82
N LEU A 372 -7.87 2.80 -24.49
CA LEU A 372 -7.98 1.45 -23.98
C LEU A 372 -7.65 0.45 -25.08
N ASP A 373 -8.21 0.63 -26.28
CA ASP A 373 -7.93 -0.22 -27.43
C ASP A 373 -6.43 -0.23 -27.77
N ALA A 374 -5.77 0.93 -27.73
CA ALA A 374 -4.32 1.02 -27.91
C ALA A 374 -3.53 0.21 -26.85
N LEU A 375 -3.89 0.34 -25.56
CA LEU A 375 -3.26 -0.45 -24.49
C LEU A 375 -3.46 -1.96 -24.68
N LEU A 376 -4.62 -2.38 -25.18
CA LEU A 376 -4.92 -3.79 -25.41
C LEU A 376 -4.12 -4.37 -26.58
N VAL A 377 -3.82 -3.57 -27.62
CA VAL A 377 -2.99 -4.01 -28.74
C VAL A 377 -1.52 -4.16 -28.32
N ASP A 378 -1.02 -3.26 -27.48
CA ASP A 378 0.39 -3.26 -27.06
C ASP A 378 0.68 -4.29 -25.94
N SER A 379 -0.35 -4.83 -25.29
CA SER A 379 -0.17 -5.76 -24.17
C SER A 379 0.09 -7.20 -24.62
N GLU A 380 1.09 -7.84 -24.00
CA GLU A 380 1.32 -9.28 -24.11
C GLU A 380 0.42 -10.12 -23.18
N LEU A 381 -0.44 -9.48 -22.37
CA LEU A 381 -1.34 -10.16 -21.44
C LEU A 381 -2.71 -10.42 -22.05
N ASP A 382 -3.36 -11.49 -21.60
CA ASP A 382 -4.78 -11.69 -21.88
C ASP A 382 -5.60 -10.53 -21.27
N ALA A 383 -6.68 -10.15 -21.94
CA ALA A 383 -7.57 -9.09 -21.46
C ALA A 383 -8.94 -9.64 -21.10
N TRP A 384 -9.43 -9.23 -19.94
CA TRP A 384 -10.81 -9.38 -19.51
C TRP A 384 -11.40 -7.98 -19.31
N ILE A 385 -12.54 -7.69 -19.91
CA ILE A 385 -13.11 -6.34 -19.92
C ILE A 385 -14.54 -6.41 -19.40
N TRP A 386 -14.84 -5.58 -18.41
CA TRP A 386 -16.20 -5.36 -17.93
C TRP A 386 -16.61 -3.92 -18.14
N LYS A 387 -17.79 -3.75 -18.75
CA LYS A 387 -18.46 -2.47 -18.96
C LYS A 387 -19.78 -2.47 -18.17
N PRO A 388 -19.80 -1.91 -16.95
CA PRO A 388 -20.97 -1.97 -16.05
C PRO A 388 -22.27 -1.42 -16.66
N LEU A 389 -22.18 -0.43 -17.56
CA LEU A 389 -23.34 0.14 -18.25
C LEU A 389 -23.88 -0.72 -19.40
N GLU A 390 -23.07 -1.61 -19.96
CA GLU A 390 -23.45 -2.46 -21.10
C GLU A 390 -23.96 -3.85 -20.66
N GLY A 391 -23.67 -4.27 -19.43
CA GLY A 391 -24.16 -5.55 -18.92
C GLY A 391 -23.58 -5.99 -17.57
N THR A 392 -23.98 -7.20 -17.17
CA THR A 392 -23.48 -7.85 -15.94
C THR A 392 -22.00 -8.19 -16.04
N MET A 393 -21.33 -8.27 -14.88
CA MET A 393 -19.93 -8.67 -14.80
C MET A 393 -19.70 -10.03 -15.50
N PRO A 394 -18.80 -10.12 -16.50
CA PRO A 394 -18.49 -11.38 -17.17
C PRO A 394 -17.90 -12.42 -16.21
N ALA A 395 -17.96 -13.69 -16.59
CA ALA A 395 -17.29 -14.73 -15.81
C ALA A 395 -15.77 -14.48 -15.77
N LEU A 396 -15.17 -14.64 -14.60
CA LEU A 396 -13.72 -14.51 -14.45
C LEU A 396 -13.00 -15.71 -15.12
N PRO A 397 -11.80 -15.50 -15.69
CA PRO A 397 -11.00 -16.59 -16.23
C PRO A 397 -10.74 -17.68 -15.18
N ASP A 398 -10.76 -18.93 -15.63
CA ASP A 398 -10.61 -20.09 -14.75
C ASP A 398 -9.19 -20.17 -14.16
N PRO A 399 -9.04 -20.43 -12.85
CA PRO A 399 -7.72 -20.61 -12.28
C PRO A 399 -7.04 -21.87 -12.84
N ALA A 400 -5.73 -21.79 -13.03
CA ALA A 400 -4.90 -22.89 -13.50
C ALA A 400 -5.01 -24.12 -12.57
N THR A 401 -4.92 -25.31 -13.16
CA THR A 401 -5.15 -26.59 -12.46
C THR A 401 -4.22 -26.79 -11.25
N ASN A 402 -2.98 -26.33 -11.34
CA ASN A 402 -2.00 -26.36 -10.26
C ASN A 402 -2.42 -25.46 -9.08
N TRP A 403 -2.98 -24.29 -9.35
CA TRP A 403 -3.49 -23.38 -8.34
C TRP A 403 -4.70 -23.96 -7.62
N ARG A 404 -5.65 -24.56 -8.35
CA ARG A 404 -6.82 -25.24 -7.74
C ARG A 404 -6.38 -26.31 -6.72
N LYS A 405 -5.38 -27.12 -7.08
CA LYS A 405 -4.78 -28.12 -6.16
C LYS A 405 -4.13 -27.47 -4.93
N LEU A 406 -3.43 -26.34 -5.12
CA LEU A 406 -2.76 -25.62 -4.04
C LEU A 406 -3.76 -25.03 -3.05
N VAL A 407 -4.83 -24.39 -3.53
CA VAL A 407 -5.90 -23.84 -2.68
C VAL A 407 -6.61 -24.95 -1.91
N ALA A 408 -6.92 -26.08 -2.56
CA ALA A 408 -7.52 -27.24 -1.91
C ALA A 408 -6.63 -27.81 -0.79
N ALA A 409 -5.32 -27.93 -1.03
CA ALA A 409 -4.37 -28.38 -0.02
C ALA A 409 -4.23 -27.39 1.16
N GLN A 410 -4.33 -26.08 0.91
CA GLN A 410 -4.32 -25.06 1.96
C GLN A 410 -5.59 -25.11 2.83
N ALA A 411 -6.76 -25.24 2.20
CA ALA A 411 -8.02 -25.40 2.91
C ALA A 411 -8.01 -26.64 3.81
N ALA A 412 -7.48 -27.77 3.31
CA ALA A 412 -7.34 -29.00 4.09
C ALA A 412 -6.37 -28.87 5.28
N ARG A 413 -5.30 -28.06 5.16
CA ARG A 413 -4.38 -27.80 6.28
C ARG A 413 -4.97 -26.87 7.33
N ALA A 414 -5.73 -25.85 6.91
CA ALA A 414 -6.42 -24.95 7.83
C ALA A 414 -7.47 -25.70 8.67
N SER A 415 -8.27 -26.56 8.03
CA SER A 415 -9.25 -27.38 8.74
C SER A 415 -8.63 -28.42 9.68
N GLN A 416 -7.45 -28.94 9.35
CA GLN A 416 -6.68 -29.81 10.26
C GLN A 416 -6.08 -29.05 11.45
N HIS A 417 -5.71 -27.79 11.27
CA HIS A 417 -5.20 -26.94 12.35
C HIS A 417 -6.32 -26.53 13.33
N ASP A 418 -7.50 -26.22 12.82
CA ASP A 418 -8.70 -25.94 13.64
C ASP A 418 -9.19 -27.19 14.38
N ALA A 419 -8.98 -28.40 13.82
CA ALA A 419 -9.30 -29.66 14.50
C ALA A 419 -8.29 -30.05 15.59
N HIS A 420 -7.14 -29.39 15.68
CA HIS A 420 -6.07 -29.67 16.64
C HIS A 420 -5.93 -28.62 17.76
N LEU A 421 -6.83 -27.63 17.83
CA LEU A 421 -6.97 -26.80 19.03
C LEU A 421 -7.67 -27.65 20.11
N PRO A 422 -7.05 -27.92 21.27
CA PRO A 422 -7.76 -28.57 22.36
C PRO A 422 -8.91 -27.66 22.80
N PHE A 423 -10.12 -28.23 22.82
CA PHE A 423 -11.28 -27.67 23.50
C PHE A 423 -10.96 -27.58 25.01
N ASP A 424 -10.29 -26.52 25.45
CA ASP A 424 -10.22 -26.18 26.88
C ASP A 424 -11.54 -25.51 27.26
N GLY A 425 -12.53 -26.35 27.54
CA GLY A 425 -13.86 -25.94 27.98
C GLY A 425 -14.22 -26.63 29.29
N GLU A 426 -13.75 -26.09 30.41
CA GLU A 426 -14.49 -26.17 31.68
C GLU A 426 -14.22 -24.93 32.53
N PRO A 427 -15.22 -24.08 32.82
CA PRO A 427 -15.07 -22.98 33.74
C PRO A 427 -15.09 -23.50 35.20
N PRO A 428 -14.32 -22.91 36.13
CA PRO A 428 -14.35 -23.34 37.52
C PRO A 428 -15.68 -22.96 38.17
N HIS A 429 -16.33 -23.95 38.77
CA HIS A 429 -17.51 -23.79 39.62
C HIS A 429 -17.25 -22.76 40.74
N ALA A 430 -17.93 -21.61 40.66
CA ALA A 430 -18.00 -20.63 41.74
C ALA A 430 -19.33 -20.78 42.50
N GLY A 431 -19.22 -21.17 43.78
CA GLY A 431 -20.00 -20.64 44.91
C GLY A 431 -21.53 -20.74 44.89
N GLN A 432 -22.08 -21.77 45.54
CA GLN A 432 -23.41 -21.68 46.16
C GLN A 432 -23.29 -21.02 47.54
N GLN A 433 -23.81 -19.79 47.66
CA GLN A 433 -24.33 -19.15 48.88
C GLN A 433 -25.54 -18.32 48.41
N GLY A 434 -26.73 -18.34 49.01
CA GLY A 434 -27.28 -19.07 50.14
C GLY A 434 -28.80 -18.98 50.05
N LYS A 435 -29.50 -19.97 50.62
CA LYS A 435 -30.94 -19.91 50.87
C LYS A 435 -31.17 -19.10 52.14
N HIS A 436 -32.05 -18.11 52.04
CA HIS A 436 -32.81 -17.59 53.17
C HIS A 436 -33.67 -18.72 53.76
N ASP A 437 -33.67 -18.87 55.08
CA ASP A 437 -34.85 -19.01 55.92
C ASP A 437 -34.46 -18.91 57.41
N ALA A 438 -35.29 -18.16 58.15
CA ALA A 438 -35.26 -17.78 59.58
C ALA A 438 -34.40 -16.58 59.99
#